data_AF-A0A1J5PBR6-F1
#
_entry.id   AF-A0A1J5PBR6-F1
#
_cell.length_a   1.000
_cell.length_b   1.000
_cell.length_c   1.000
_cell.angle_alpha   90.00
_cell.angle_beta   90.00
_cell.angle_gamma   90.00
#
_symmetry.space_group_name_H-M   'P 1'
#
loop_
_entity.id
_entity.type
_entity.pdbx_description
1 polymer ?
#
loop_
_entity_poly.entity_id
_entity_poly.type
_entity_poly.pdbx_seq_one_letter_code
_entity_poly.pdbx_strand_id
1 'polypeptide(L)'
;MRGYRLFNDPDKANCGGCHISQPSRDGLPPLFTDHQYEALGAPRNAALADNEDSRYFDLGACGPIRTDIADQTQFCGMFVTPTLRNTAIRRAFFHNGVFHTLEQVLDFYNFRDTNPEKIYPRAADGTVQKFNDIPAQYQANVDVSDPPFDRHPGETPAMTAQDEADIIAFLKILNDGYKPME
;
A
#
# COMPACT_ATOMS: atom_id res chain seq x y z
N MET A 1 0.42 -9.26 -21.04
CA MET A 1 -0.71 -9.66 -20.16
C MET A 1 -0.30 -10.37 -18.86
N ARG A 2 0.98 -10.69 -18.57
CA ARG A 2 1.35 -11.33 -17.28
C ARG A 2 1.05 -10.43 -16.08
N GLY A 3 1.50 -9.17 -16.13
CA GLY A 3 1.23 -8.18 -15.07
C GLY A 3 -0.24 -8.00 -14.74
N TYR A 4 -1.11 -7.83 -15.74
CA TYR A 4 -2.56 -7.73 -15.52
C TYR A 4 -3.15 -8.98 -14.86
N ARG A 5 -2.68 -10.18 -15.22
CA ARG A 5 -3.15 -11.42 -14.58
C ARG A 5 -2.71 -11.50 -13.13
N LEU A 6 -1.43 -11.24 -12.86
CA LEU A 6 -0.89 -11.19 -11.49
C LEU A 6 -1.60 -10.16 -10.62
N PHE A 7 -1.84 -8.97 -11.16
CA PHE A 7 -2.56 -7.89 -10.50
C PHE A 7 -3.95 -8.33 -10.00
N ASN A 8 -4.63 -9.24 -10.72
CA ASN A 8 -5.96 -9.74 -10.37
C ASN A 8 -5.93 -11.16 -9.78
N ASP A 9 -4.74 -11.71 -9.47
CA ASP A 9 -4.59 -13.06 -8.94
C ASP A 9 -4.78 -13.03 -7.42
N PRO A 10 -5.90 -13.59 -6.88
CA PRO A 10 -6.21 -13.50 -5.47
C PRO A 10 -5.26 -14.31 -4.60
N ASP A 11 -4.53 -15.29 -5.15
CA ASP A 11 -3.60 -16.13 -4.39
C ASP A 11 -2.16 -15.55 -4.38
N LYS A 12 -1.92 -14.51 -5.20
CA LYS A 12 -0.61 -13.84 -5.33
C LYS A 12 -0.67 -12.38 -4.90
N ALA A 13 -0.77 -11.46 -5.87
CA ALA A 13 -0.64 -10.04 -5.61
C ALA A 13 -1.94 -9.39 -5.14
N ASN A 14 -3.09 -9.97 -5.55
CA ASN A 14 -4.45 -9.58 -5.15
C ASN A 14 -4.75 -8.08 -5.20
N CYS A 15 -4.03 -7.32 -6.04
CA CYS A 15 -4.17 -5.86 -6.12
C CYS A 15 -5.60 -5.47 -6.54
N GLY A 16 -6.21 -6.29 -7.41
CA GLY A 16 -7.58 -6.12 -7.89
C GLY A 16 -8.67 -6.28 -6.83
N GLY A 17 -8.33 -6.77 -5.63
CA GLY A 17 -9.26 -6.83 -4.49
C GLY A 17 -9.69 -5.44 -4.01
N CYS A 18 -8.77 -4.47 -4.02
CA CYS A 18 -9.06 -3.06 -3.68
C CYS A 18 -9.00 -2.15 -4.92
N HIS A 19 -8.09 -2.42 -5.86
CA HIS A 19 -7.89 -1.59 -7.06
C HIS A 19 -8.64 -2.16 -8.27
N ILE A 20 -9.97 -2.09 -8.22
CA ILE A 20 -10.87 -2.71 -9.21
C ILE A 20 -10.48 -2.36 -10.66
N SER A 21 -10.14 -3.40 -11.43
CA SER A 21 -9.67 -3.29 -12.81
C SER A 21 -10.76 -3.49 -13.87
N GLN A 22 -11.98 -3.82 -13.45
CA GLN A 22 -13.12 -4.04 -14.32
C GLN A 22 -13.83 -2.70 -14.63
N PRO A 23 -14.41 -2.55 -15.85
CA PRO A 23 -15.28 -1.42 -16.15
C PRO A 23 -16.42 -1.29 -15.14
N SER A 24 -16.91 -0.06 -14.94
CA SER A 24 -18.09 0.17 -14.10
C SER A 24 -19.33 -0.47 -14.70
N ARG A 25 -20.41 -0.56 -13.92
CA ARG A 25 -21.72 -1.06 -14.39
C ARG A 25 -22.25 -0.28 -15.60
N ASP A 26 -21.88 0.99 -15.72
CA ASP A 26 -22.27 1.87 -16.82
C ASP A 26 -21.30 1.81 -18.02
N GLY A 27 -20.36 0.86 -18.02
CA GLY A 27 -19.37 0.67 -19.08
C GLY A 27 -18.23 1.70 -19.07
N LEU A 28 -18.09 2.49 -18.00
CA LEU A 28 -16.98 3.43 -17.88
C LEU A 28 -15.66 2.69 -17.60
N PRO A 29 -14.53 3.17 -18.15
CA PRO A 29 -13.23 2.58 -17.87
C PRO A 29 -12.92 2.48 -16.36
N PRO A 30 -12.19 1.44 -15.92
CA PRO A 30 -11.87 1.23 -14.50
C PRO A 30 -11.12 2.41 -13.90
N LEU A 31 -11.46 2.78 -12.66
CA LEU A 31 -10.73 3.79 -11.89
C LEU A 31 -9.58 3.19 -11.08
N PHE A 32 -9.46 1.86 -10.98
CA PHE A 32 -8.43 1.18 -10.19
C PHE A 32 -8.45 1.59 -8.72
N THR A 33 -9.66 1.67 -8.17
CA THR A 33 -9.98 1.94 -6.77
C THR A 33 -11.44 1.54 -6.55
N ASP A 34 -11.72 1.04 -5.36
CA ASP A 34 -13.06 0.78 -4.83
C ASP A 34 -13.61 1.96 -4.01
N HIS A 35 -12.80 3.01 -3.81
CA HIS A 35 -13.05 4.16 -2.94
C HIS A 35 -13.27 3.80 -1.45
N GLN A 36 -12.86 2.59 -1.04
CA GLN A 36 -12.91 2.16 0.35
C GLN A 36 -11.66 2.62 1.10
N TYR A 37 -11.57 2.25 2.38
CA TYR A 37 -10.50 2.63 3.29
C TYR A 37 -9.82 1.39 3.82
N GLU A 38 -8.49 1.39 3.84
CA GLU A 38 -7.70 0.26 4.34
C GLU A 38 -6.51 0.73 5.16
N ALA A 39 -6.14 -0.03 6.19
CA ALA A 39 -4.95 0.18 6.98
C ALA A 39 -3.85 -0.78 6.54
N LEU A 40 -2.91 -0.29 5.72
CA LEU A 40 -1.80 -1.12 5.22
C LEU A 40 -0.56 -1.08 6.11
N GLY A 41 -0.41 -0.06 6.96
CA GLY A 41 0.73 0.05 7.88
C GLY A 41 2.06 0.45 7.22
N ALA A 42 2.05 1.37 6.24
CA ALA A 42 3.28 1.88 5.63
C ALA A 42 4.27 2.45 6.68
N PRO A 43 5.59 2.39 6.43
CA PRO A 43 6.58 2.92 7.36
C PRO A 43 6.43 4.43 7.56
N ARG A 44 6.82 4.89 8.76
CA ARG A 44 6.85 6.32 9.10
C ARG A 44 7.87 7.07 8.27
N ASN A 45 7.42 8.16 7.63
CA ASN A 45 8.32 9.06 6.91
C ASN A 45 8.95 10.09 7.86
N ALA A 46 10.18 9.86 8.30
CA ALA A 46 10.91 10.77 9.19
C ALA A 46 11.27 12.14 8.55
N ALA A 47 11.08 12.32 7.24
CA ALA A 47 11.35 13.58 6.56
C ALA A 47 10.17 14.58 6.61
N LEU A 48 9.01 14.18 7.14
CA LEU A 48 7.86 15.07 7.31
C LEU A 48 7.98 15.88 8.59
N ALA A 49 7.71 17.19 8.51
CA ALA A 49 7.79 18.11 9.66
C ALA A 49 6.88 17.70 10.82
N ASP A 50 5.65 17.25 10.54
CA ASP A 50 4.73 16.80 11.59
C ASP A 50 5.29 15.59 12.37
N ASN A 51 6.14 14.78 11.73
CA ASN A 51 6.74 13.61 12.34
C ASN A 51 7.92 13.91 13.27
N GLU A 52 8.35 15.19 13.36
CA GLU A 52 9.29 15.65 14.38
C GLU A 52 8.71 15.54 15.81
N ASP A 53 7.39 15.71 15.98
CA ASP A 53 6.71 15.31 17.22
C ASP A 53 6.49 13.79 17.18
N SER A 54 7.19 13.07 18.06
CA SER A 54 7.07 11.61 18.17
C SER A 54 5.68 11.13 18.64
N ARG A 55 4.82 12.04 19.11
CA ARG A 55 3.43 11.75 19.50
C ARG A 55 2.44 12.01 18.37
N TYR A 56 2.85 12.65 17.28
CA TYR A 56 1.99 12.89 16.14
C TYR A 56 1.93 11.64 15.23
N PHE A 57 0.72 11.24 14.88
CA PHE A 57 0.46 10.18 13.90
C PHE A 57 -0.70 10.64 13.02
N ASP A 58 -0.54 10.57 11.70
CA ASP A 58 -1.66 10.66 10.78
C ASP A 58 -2.40 9.32 10.79
N LEU A 59 -3.61 9.31 11.37
CA LEU A 59 -4.45 8.11 11.47
C LEU A 59 -5.51 8.08 10.37
N GLY A 60 -5.38 8.93 9.34
CA GLY A 60 -6.24 8.96 8.17
C GLY A 60 -7.68 9.26 8.53
N ALA A 61 -8.56 8.31 8.27
CA ALA A 61 -10.01 8.49 8.42
C ALA A 61 -10.43 8.95 9.82
N CYS A 62 -9.76 8.48 10.89
CA CYS A 62 -10.13 8.78 12.27
C CYS A 62 -9.48 10.05 12.85
N GLY A 63 -8.56 10.71 12.15
CA GLY A 63 -7.90 11.92 12.62
C GLY A 63 -6.39 11.93 12.40
N PRO A 64 -5.66 12.93 12.90
CA PRO A 64 -6.12 14.04 13.74
C PRO A 64 -6.77 15.19 12.96
N ILE A 65 -6.67 15.19 11.62
CA ILE A 65 -7.23 16.24 10.77
C ILE A 65 -8.77 16.16 10.73
N ARG A 66 -9.33 14.96 10.64
CA ARG A 66 -10.77 14.73 10.78
C ARG A 66 -11.15 14.56 12.25
N THR A 67 -12.21 15.24 12.66
CA THR A 67 -12.69 15.25 14.05
C THR A 67 -14.13 14.75 14.21
N ASP A 68 -14.87 14.59 13.12
CA ASP A 68 -16.27 14.16 13.10
C ASP A 68 -16.46 12.68 13.44
N ILE A 69 -15.41 11.87 13.30
CA ILE A 69 -15.42 10.43 13.60
C ILE A 69 -14.26 9.97 14.49
N ALA A 70 -13.68 10.86 15.31
CA ALA A 70 -12.50 10.57 16.12
C ALA A 70 -12.67 9.38 17.08
N ASP A 71 -13.89 9.15 17.58
CA ASP A 71 -14.20 8.03 18.47
C ASP A 71 -14.40 6.69 17.74
N GLN A 72 -14.43 6.69 16.40
CA GLN A 72 -14.57 5.48 15.59
C GLN A 72 -13.20 4.85 15.33
N THR A 73 -12.58 4.37 16.41
CA THR A 73 -11.18 3.91 16.42
C THR A 73 -10.89 2.73 15.52
N GLN A 74 -11.92 1.98 15.07
CA GLN A 74 -11.77 0.93 14.06
C GLN A 74 -11.29 1.46 12.70
N PHE A 75 -11.42 2.77 12.44
CA PHE A 75 -10.94 3.41 11.21
C PHE A 75 -9.55 4.05 11.35
N CYS A 76 -8.92 3.95 12.52
CA CYS A 76 -7.61 4.55 12.73
C CYS A 76 -6.51 3.81 11.97
N GLY A 77 -5.70 4.58 11.24
CA GLY A 77 -4.68 4.06 10.33
C GLY A 77 -5.21 3.73 8.94
N MET A 78 -6.51 3.90 8.69
CA MET A 78 -7.11 3.62 7.39
C MET A 78 -7.10 4.86 6.48
N PHE A 79 -6.66 4.66 5.24
CA PHE A 79 -6.63 5.68 4.20
C PHE A 79 -7.43 5.21 2.99
N VAL A 80 -7.95 6.16 2.21
CA VAL A 80 -8.69 5.82 0.99
C VAL A 80 -7.77 5.10 0.00
N THR A 81 -8.26 4.02 -0.61
CA THR A 81 -7.59 3.33 -1.72
C THR A 81 -7.44 4.30 -2.91
N PRO A 82 -6.23 4.73 -3.29
CA PRO A 82 -6.07 5.72 -4.36
C PRO A 82 -6.30 5.09 -5.74
N THR A 83 -6.66 5.90 -6.74
CA THR A 83 -6.61 5.45 -8.15
C THR A 83 -5.17 5.12 -8.55
N LEU A 84 -5.01 4.08 -9.38
CA LEU A 84 -3.71 3.74 -9.98
C LEU A 84 -3.49 4.35 -11.37
N ARG A 85 -4.46 5.10 -11.91
CA ARG A 85 -4.26 5.86 -13.15
C ARG A 85 -3.12 6.86 -12.95
N ASN A 86 -2.20 6.95 -13.91
CA ASN A 86 -1.01 7.79 -13.84
C ASN A 86 -0.08 7.50 -12.63
N THR A 87 -0.17 6.34 -11.98
CA THR A 87 0.69 6.05 -10.82
C THR A 87 2.17 5.96 -11.21
N ALA A 88 2.48 5.45 -12.42
CA ALA A 88 3.84 5.21 -12.86
C ALA A 88 4.65 6.48 -13.20
N ILE A 89 4.02 7.66 -13.21
CA ILE A 89 4.71 8.95 -13.38
C ILE A 89 4.90 9.71 -12.05
N ARG A 90 4.41 9.16 -10.94
CA ARG A 90 4.59 9.75 -9.61
C ARG A 90 6.03 9.56 -9.11
N ARG A 91 6.44 10.42 -8.18
CA ARG A 91 7.76 10.41 -7.52
C ARG A 91 7.70 10.16 -6.02
N ALA A 92 6.49 10.10 -5.48
CA ALA A 92 6.20 9.83 -4.08
C ALA A 92 4.88 9.04 -3.99
N PHE A 93 4.90 7.98 -3.19
CA PHE A 93 3.84 6.99 -3.05
C PHE A 93 3.43 6.86 -1.58
N PHE A 94 2.24 6.29 -1.36
CA PHE A 94 1.52 6.31 -0.07
C PHE A 94 1.14 7.72 0.40
N HIS A 95 0.31 7.79 1.45
CA HIS A 95 -0.22 9.06 1.96
C HIS A 95 0.89 9.99 2.49
N ASN A 96 1.95 9.40 3.07
CA ASN A 96 3.07 10.13 3.67
C ASN A 96 4.30 10.26 2.73
N GLY A 97 4.22 9.76 1.49
CA GLY A 97 5.30 9.88 0.51
C GLY A 97 6.57 9.09 0.84
N VAL A 98 6.51 8.08 1.72
CA VAL A 98 7.70 7.34 2.22
C VAL A 98 8.44 6.56 1.13
N PHE A 99 7.74 6.14 0.07
CA PHE A 99 8.33 5.45 -1.08
C PHE A 99 8.42 6.37 -2.30
N HIS A 100 9.46 6.19 -3.10
CA HIS A 100 9.79 7.02 -4.25
C HIS A 100 9.83 6.28 -5.59
N THR A 101 9.71 4.96 -5.59
CA THR A 101 9.58 4.15 -6.81
C THR A 101 8.47 3.11 -6.68
N LEU A 102 7.98 2.61 -7.82
CA LEU A 102 6.99 1.52 -7.82
C LEU A 102 7.59 0.20 -7.33
N GLU A 103 8.89 -0.01 -7.50
CA GLU A 103 9.60 -1.16 -6.94
C GLU A 103 9.52 -1.16 -5.41
N GLN A 104 9.76 -0.02 -4.76
CA GLN A 104 9.61 0.09 -3.30
C GLN A 104 8.18 -0.14 -2.82
N VAL A 105 7.18 0.29 -3.60
CA VAL A 105 5.76 0.02 -3.31
C VAL A 105 5.48 -1.48 -3.38
N LEU A 106 5.95 -2.16 -4.42
CA LEU A 106 5.74 -3.60 -4.61
C LEU A 106 6.52 -4.42 -3.57
N ASP A 107 7.76 -4.02 -3.26
CA ASP A 107 8.55 -4.58 -2.17
C ASP A 107 7.79 -4.49 -0.84
N PHE A 108 7.16 -3.34 -0.55
CA PHE A 108 6.29 -3.20 0.62
C PHE A 108 5.20 -4.27 0.62
N TYR A 109 4.38 -4.35 -0.43
CA TYR A 109 3.30 -5.36 -0.47
C TYR A 109 3.83 -6.79 -0.32
N ASN A 110 4.98 -7.12 -0.89
CA ASN A 110 5.50 -8.49 -0.92
C ASN A 110 6.24 -8.89 0.37
N PHE A 111 6.92 -7.94 1.02
CA PHE A 111 7.85 -8.21 2.12
C PHE A 111 7.36 -7.71 3.48
N ARG A 112 6.28 -6.92 3.56
CA ARG A 112 5.80 -6.34 4.83
C ARG A 112 5.66 -7.36 5.96
N ASP A 113 5.11 -8.54 5.65
CA ASP A 113 4.86 -9.58 6.64
C ASP A 113 5.86 -10.74 6.61
N THR A 114 6.48 -11.01 5.46
CA THR A 114 7.48 -12.10 5.30
C THR A 114 8.89 -11.67 5.72
N ASN A 115 9.28 -10.43 5.43
CA ASN A 115 10.60 -9.84 5.67
C ASN A 115 10.47 -8.38 6.15
N PRO A 116 9.81 -8.12 7.29
CA PRO A 116 9.54 -6.76 7.76
C PRO A 116 10.81 -5.92 7.92
N GLU A 117 11.97 -6.53 8.15
CA GLU A 117 13.26 -5.84 8.23
C GLU A 117 13.71 -5.15 6.93
N LYS A 118 13.15 -5.54 5.78
CA LYS A 118 13.39 -4.86 4.50
C LYS A 118 12.58 -3.57 4.37
N ILE A 119 11.50 -3.46 5.15
CA ILE A 119 10.46 -2.44 5.00
C ILE A 119 10.51 -1.41 6.14
N TYR A 120 10.75 -1.87 7.36
CA TYR A 120 10.71 -1.04 8.56
C TYR A 120 12.10 -0.84 9.16
N PRO A 121 12.35 0.31 9.81
CA PRO A 121 13.62 0.55 10.49
C PRO A 121 13.79 -0.40 11.69
N ARG A 122 15.04 -0.54 12.12
CA ARG A 122 15.39 -1.25 13.36
C ARG A 122 15.58 -0.26 14.50
N ALA A 123 15.10 -0.61 15.68
CA ALA A 123 15.44 0.07 16.92
C ALA A 123 16.91 -0.18 17.28
N ALA A 124 17.41 0.55 18.29
CA ALA A 124 18.80 0.45 18.74
C ALA A 124 19.18 -0.94 19.26
N ASP A 125 18.21 -1.72 19.76
CA ASP A 125 18.38 -3.10 20.21
C ASP A 125 18.28 -4.14 19.09
N GLY A 126 18.10 -3.70 17.83
CA GLY A 126 17.98 -4.54 16.65
C GLY A 126 16.55 -4.97 16.30
N THR A 127 15.57 -4.67 17.16
CA THR A 127 14.16 -5.02 16.95
C THR A 127 13.60 -4.28 15.73
N VAL A 128 12.91 -4.99 14.84
CA VAL A 128 12.22 -4.36 13.69
C VAL A 128 10.99 -3.61 14.17
N GLN A 129 10.88 -2.32 13.85
CA GLN A 129 9.77 -1.47 14.25
C GLN A 129 8.61 -1.59 13.24
N LYS A 130 8.01 -2.79 13.15
CA LYS A 130 6.86 -3.03 12.25
C LYS A 130 5.69 -2.11 12.62
N PHE A 131 5.06 -1.50 11.62
CA PHE A 131 3.97 -0.53 11.77
C PHE A 131 4.35 0.69 12.63
N ASN A 132 5.58 1.20 12.48
CA ASN A 132 6.09 2.34 13.26
C ASN A 132 5.38 3.69 13.01
N ASP A 133 4.43 3.76 12.07
CA ASP A 133 3.59 4.93 11.85
C ASP A 133 2.15 4.77 12.39
N ILE A 134 1.90 3.73 13.19
CA ILE A 134 0.60 3.48 13.81
C ILE A 134 0.80 3.19 15.31
N PRO A 135 0.15 3.94 16.23
CA PRO A 135 0.17 3.65 17.66
C PRO A 135 -0.25 2.21 17.96
N ALA A 136 0.41 1.57 18.94
CA ALA A 136 0.23 0.14 19.23
C ALA A 136 -1.25 -0.28 19.44
N GLN A 137 -2.06 0.58 20.07
CA GLN A 137 -3.49 0.33 20.31
C GLN A 137 -4.34 0.24 19.03
N TYR A 138 -3.86 0.76 17.90
CA TYR A 138 -4.57 0.74 16.60
C TYR A 138 -3.95 -0.23 15.59
N GLN A 139 -2.84 -0.90 15.93
CA GLN A 139 -2.19 -1.84 15.01
C GLN A 139 -3.05 -3.07 14.70
N ALA A 140 -4.04 -3.38 15.55
CA ALA A 140 -5.03 -4.43 15.27
C ALA A 140 -5.97 -4.10 14.09
N ASN A 141 -6.01 -2.85 13.63
CA ASN A 141 -6.78 -2.46 12.44
C ASN A 141 -6.04 -2.78 11.13
N VAL A 142 -4.72 -3.05 11.18
CA VAL A 142 -3.93 -3.27 9.97
C VAL A 142 -4.32 -4.59 9.32
N ASP A 143 -4.62 -4.56 8.02
CA ASP A 143 -4.99 -5.75 7.26
C ASP A 143 -3.81 -6.73 7.18
N VAL A 144 -4.06 -7.96 7.61
CA VAL A 144 -3.16 -9.12 7.60
C VAL A 144 -3.89 -10.40 7.14
N SER A 145 -5.07 -10.26 6.54
CA SER A 145 -6.00 -11.39 6.34
C SER A 145 -5.88 -12.01 4.96
N ASP A 146 -5.72 -11.17 3.93
CA ASP A 146 -5.75 -11.60 2.53
C ASP A 146 -4.37 -11.45 1.88
N PRO A 147 -4.08 -12.19 0.79
CA PRO A 147 -2.86 -12.00 0.03
C PRO A 147 -2.66 -10.54 -0.42
N PRO A 148 -1.43 -10.04 -0.45
CA PRO A 148 -0.17 -10.75 -0.14
C PRO A 148 0.19 -10.78 1.37
N PHE A 149 -0.68 -10.23 2.23
CA PHE A 149 -0.43 -9.95 3.65
C PHE A 149 -0.77 -11.08 4.62
N ASP A 150 -1.40 -12.14 4.12
CA ASP A 150 -1.74 -13.38 4.83
C ASP A 150 -0.52 -14.26 5.20
N ARG A 151 0.68 -13.83 4.80
CA ARG A 151 1.94 -14.54 5.03
C ARG A 151 2.65 -14.08 6.30
N HIS A 152 3.53 -14.91 6.81
CA HIS A 152 4.22 -14.73 8.09
C HIS A 152 5.74 -14.62 7.91
N PRO A 153 6.46 -14.09 8.92
CA PRO A 153 7.91 -13.95 8.86
C PRO A 153 8.63 -15.25 8.51
N GLY A 154 9.47 -15.20 7.48
CA GLY A 154 10.24 -16.36 6.99
C GLY A 154 9.52 -17.24 5.96
N GLU A 155 8.24 -16.99 5.67
CA GLU A 155 7.53 -17.67 4.58
C GLU A 155 7.95 -17.14 3.21
N THR A 156 7.60 -17.89 2.15
CA THR A 156 7.89 -17.48 0.77
C THR A 156 6.94 -16.34 0.36
N PRO A 157 7.45 -15.18 -0.08
CA PRO A 157 6.63 -14.06 -0.56
C PRO A 157 5.69 -14.44 -1.71
N ALA A 158 4.62 -13.66 -1.87
CA ALA A 158 3.56 -13.91 -2.87
C ALA A 158 4.05 -13.80 -4.30
N MET A 159 5.00 -12.88 -4.50
CA MET A 159 5.50 -12.48 -5.79
C MET A 159 6.99 -12.76 -5.85
N THR A 160 7.44 -13.19 -7.03
CA THR A 160 8.86 -13.13 -7.39
C THR A 160 9.22 -11.73 -7.88
N ALA A 161 10.50 -11.40 -7.96
CA ALA A 161 10.95 -10.14 -8.56
C ALA A 161 10.45 -9.96 -10.02
N GLN A 162 10.28 -11.07 -10.76
CA GLN A 162 9.71 -11.03 -12.11
C GLN A 162 8.20 -10.73 -12.09
N ASP A 163 7.47 -11.24 -11.09
CA ASP A 163 6.05 -10.93 -10.92
C ASP A 163 5.86 -9.44 -10.62
N GLU A 164 6.68 -8.86 -9.74
CA GLU A 164 6.65 -7.43 -9.43
C GLU A 164 6.98 -6.58 -10.68
N ALA A 165 8.03 -6.94 -11.42
CA ALA A 165 8.41 -6.26 -12.65
C ALA A 165 7.28 -6.31 -13.70
N ASP A 166 6.58 -7.45 -13.81
CA ASP A 166 5.44 -7.61 -14.71
C ASP A 166 4.26 -6.74 -14.28
N ILE A 167 3.97 -6.63 -12.98
CA ILE A 167 2.92 -5.74 -12.44
C ILE A 167 3.29 -4.28 -12.70
N ILE A 168 4.54 -3.87 -12.47
CA ILE A 168 5.02 -2.52 -12.77
C ILE A 168 4.87 -2.20 -14.27
N ALA A 169 5.17 -3.16 -15.15
CA ALA A 169 4.94 -3.02 -16.58
C ALA A 169 3.45 -2.81 -16.91
N PHE A 170 2.55 -3.47 -16.18
CA PHE A 170 1.11 -3.20 -16.30
C PHE A 170 0.73 -1.82 -15.76
N LEU A 171 1.24 -1.37 -14.61
CA LEU A 171 0.94 -0.04 -14.08
C LEU A 171 1.38 1.09 -15.03
N LYS A 172 2.47 0.90 -15.78
CA LYS A 172 2.95 1.85 -16.80
C LYS A 172 1.97 2.06 -17.95
N ILE A 173 1.15 1.07 -18.29
CA ILE A 173 0.14 1.21 -19.36
C ILE A 173 -1.09 2.01 -18.90
N LEU A 174 -1.22 2.29 -17.59
CA LEU A 174 -2.31 3.09 -17.01
C LEU A 174 -2.02 4.60 -17.03
N ASN A 175 -0.91 5.02 -17.64
CA ASN A 175 -0.60 6.42 -17.86
C ASN A 175 -1.41 6.95 -19.05
N ASP A 176 -1.97 8.14 -18.91
CA ASP A 176 -2.65 8.82 -19.99
C ASP A 176 -1.65 9.10 -21.13
N GLY A 177 -2.11 8.88 -22.37
CA GLY A 177 -1.27 9.04 -23.56
C GLY A 177 -0.22 7.94 -23.74
N TYR A 178 -0.32 6.81 -23.03
CA TYR A 178 0.55 5.66 -23.24
C TYR A 178 0.60 5.26 -24.73
N LYS A 179 1.83 5.14 -25.25
CA LYS A 179 2.11 4.59 -26.56
C LYS A 179 2.89 3.29 -26.37
N PRO A 180 2.42 2.16 -26.92
CA PRO A 180 3.21 0.95 -26.95
C PRO A 180 4.57 1.23 -27.60
N MET A 181 5.64 0.61 -27.09
CA MET A 181 6.91 0.63 -27.81
C MET A 181 6.73 -0.13 -29.13
N GLU A 182 7.12 0.49 -30.24
CA GLU A 182 7.16 -0.12 -31.58
C GLU A 182 8.19 -1.24 -31.67
#